data_AF-A0A521U8P4-F1
#
_entry.id   AF-A0A521U8P4-F1
#
_cell.length_a   1.000
_cell.length_b   1.000
_cell.length_c   1.000
_cell.angle_alpha   90.00
_cell.angle_beta   90.00
_cell.angle_gamma   90.00
#
_symmetry.space_group_name_H-M   'P 1'
#
loop_
_entity.id
_entity.type
_entity.pdbx_description
1 polymer ?
#
loop_
_entity_poly.entity_id
_entity_poly.type
_entity_poly.pdbx_seq_one_letter_code
_entity_poly.pdbx_strand_id
1 'polypeptide(L)'
;MLLALLTLGGCREASVPWEPAPPQSPEAPGLDAPSTLPRSRVNPDTSTALIFLLALGPWSLVAGWSLFWWLEHQKRAVAERSFDARAPLRNGHAVIVGQVELEEGATGPAIQVVIQQRGREWKSKHGWHHRWTETSRAVRVRPFWVRTFQGERVRVEPDDRVMLRDDLSRIERTSRFDRVRFAELTPGETVHISGSLFGANAQTPGGAYRAMSQEPVLRPSRAAPMVVSTERPGETAQARARHYRGWFVGAAIGALALPAVVFPTASLLGLTGETVRAQPVATRHWQRYHKPKNSPGYYVQHYGLRSVQREGERARVLTDECSEQLWSCVSAGACPSVRYTVSVLSDDVVQIGIGPQLTDGRVGLLSVLAGFLALLFPLSVFGSRPWYLQRKVVDGDKGPLPDFIAPSSGGFGPR
;
A
#
# COMPACT_ATOMS: atom_id res chain seq x y z
N MET A 1 20.30 1.47 -6.23
CA MET A 1 21.36 2.50 -6.20
C MET A 1 21.49 3.19 -4.85
N LEU A 2 20.43 3.80 -4.28
CA LEU A 2 20.49 4.47 -2.95
C LEU A 2 20.83 3.52 -1.78
N LEU A 3 20.35 2.27 -1.80
CA LEU A 3 20.74 1.24 -0.81
C LEU A 3 22.18 0.71 -1.00
N ALA A 4 22.71 0.74 -2.24
CA ALA A 4 24.09 0.34 -2.52
C ALA A 4 25.09 1.44 -2.12
N LEU A 5 24.69 2.71 -2.17
CA LEU A 5 25.51 3.84 -1.72
C LEU A 5 25.69 3.88 -0.20
N LEU A 6 24.78 3.28 0.57
CA LEU A 6 24.93 3.16 2.04
C LEU A 6 25.86 2.02 2.47
N THR A 7 26.19 1.08 1.59
CA THR A 7 27.03 -0.10 1.92
C THR A 7 28.48 0.04 1.47
N LEU A 8 28.82 1.03 0.63
CA LEU A 8 30.15 1.17 0.00
C LEU A 8 31.09 2.19 0.67
N GLY A 9 30.67 2.82 1.78
CA GLY A 9 31.53 3.71 2.57
C GLY A 9 32.51 2.96 3.48
N GLY A 10 33.35 2.10 2.92
CA GLY A 10 34.40 1.41 3.67
C GLY A 10 35.55 2.35 3.99
N CYS A 11 35.50 3.04 5.14
CA CYS A 11 36.70 3.65 5.70
C CYS A 11 37.74 2.56 5.90
N ARG A 12 38.94 2.72 5.30
CA ARG A 12 40.09 1.86 5.54
C ARG A 12 40.40 1.91 7.03
N GLU A 13 39.98 0.90 7.78
CA GLU A 13 40.37 0.75 9.18
C GLU A 13 41.87 0.47 9.22
N ALA A 14 42.62 1.30 9.95
CA ALA A 14 43.98 0.97 10.31
C ALA A 14 43.95 -0.40 10.98
N SER A 15 44.75 -1.34 10.48
CA SER A 15 44.76 -2.72 10.98
C SER A 15 45.37 -2.74 12.38
N VAL A 16 44.53 -2.58 13.41
CA VAL A 16 44.94 -2.81 14.79
C VAL A 16 45.33 -4.30 14.91
N PRO A 17 46.54 -4.61 15.42
CA PRO A 17 47.01 -5.99 15.52
C PRO A 17 46.15 -6.81 16.50
N TRP A 18 46.15 -8.12 16.30
CA TRP A 18 45.52 -9.07 17.22
C TRP A 18 46.50 -9.42 18.34
N GLU A 19 46.02 -9.44 19.57
CA GLU A 19 46.79 -9.85 20.75
C GLU A 19 46.47 -11.32 21.07
N PRO A 20 47.48 -12.20 21.24
CA PRO A 20 47.25 -13.60 21.61
C PRO A 20 46.47 -13.70 22.93
N ALA A 21 45.42 -14.52 22.96
CA ALA A 21 44.71 -14.79 24.20
C ALA A 21 45.61 -15.61 25.14
N PRO A 22 45.61 -15.34 26.46
CA PRO A 22 46.37 -16.14 27.41
C PRO A 22 45.87 -17.59 27.45
N PRO A 23 46.69 -18.55 27.93
CA PRO A 23 46.24 -19.91 28.18
C PRO A 23 44.98 -19.92 29.04
N GLN A 24 43.95 -20.62 28.60
CA GLN A 24 42.66 -20.64 29.29
C GLN A 24 42.67 -21.68 30.42
N SER A 25 42.13 -21.31 31.58
CA SER A 25 41.94 -22.27 32.67
C SER A 25 40.75 -23.21 32.35
N PRO A 26 40.92 -24.54 32.39
CA PRO A 26 39.84 -25.48 32.11
C PRO A 26 38.73 -25.45 33.17
N GLU A 27 38.98 -24.88 34.35
CA GLU A 27 38.04 -24.86 35.48
C GLU A 27 37.15 -23.60 35.52
N ALA A 28 37.38 -22.62 34.64
CA ALA A 28 36.63 -21.37 34.71
C ALA A 28 35.17 -21.55 34.23
N PRO A 29 34.17 -21.07 34.99
CA PRO A 29 32.78 -21.15 34.59
C PRO A 29 32.57 -20.34 33.32
N GLY A 30 32.05 -20.98 32.27
CA GLY A 30 31.73 -20.28 31.03
C GLY A 30 30.70 -19.17 31.28
N LEU A 31 30.84 -18.02 30.62
CA LEU A 31 29.83 -16.96 30.67
C LEU A 31 28.53 -17.42 30.01
N ASP A 32 27.45 -17.41 30.78
CA ASP A 32 26.11 -17.62 30.24
C ASP A 32 25.68 -16.45 29.33
N ALA A 33 24.79 -16.79 28.38
CA ALA A 33 24.61 -16.09 27.10
C ALA A 33 24.33 -14.56 27.09
N PRO A 34 23.64 -13.90 28.05
CA PRO A 34 23.19 -12.52 27.82
C PRO A 34 24.30 -11.46 27.86
N SER A 35 25.44 -11.73 28.48
CA SER A 35 26.54 -10.75 28.65
C SER A 35 27.57 -10.73 27.52
N THR A 36 27.39 -11.54 26.47
CA THR A 36 28.37 -11.72 25.39
C THR A 36 28.17 -10.79 24.19
N LEU A 37 27.03 -10.09 24.13
CA LEU A 37 26.59 -9.32 22.97
C LEU A 37 27.23 -7.92 22.91
N PRO A 38 27.74 -7.48 21.75
CA PRO A 38 28.11 -6.09 21.54
C PRO A 38 26.93 -5.16 21.87
N ARG A 39 27.21 -3.97 22.43
CA ARG A 39 26.17 -2.99 22.79
C ARG A 39 25.24 -2.60 21.63
N SER A 40 25.69 -2.78 20.39
CA SER A 40 24.96 -2.43 19.15
C SER A 40 24.12 -3.57 18.57
N ARG A 41 24.06 -4.72 19.25
CA ARG A 41 23.31 -5.90 18.81
C ARG A 41 22.18 -6.21 19.78
N VAL A 42 21.07 -6.62 19.19
CA VAL A 42 19.90 -7.08 19.93
C VAL A 42 20.04 -8.57 20.22
N ASN A 43 19.60 -9.00 21.41
CA ASN A 43 19.57 -10.41 21.80
C ASN A 43 18.92 -11.28 20.69
N PRO A 44 19.42 -12.50 20.41
CA PRO A 44 18.83 -13.42 19.43
C PRO A 44 17.30 -13.58 19.51
N ASP A 45 16.73 -13.74 20.70
CA ASP A 45 15.28 -13.93 20.88
C ASP A 45 14.51 -12.67 20.47
N THR A 46 14.98 -11.51 20.94
CA THR A 46 14.42 -10.21 20.58
C THR A 46 14.64 -9.91 19.10
N SER A 47 15.77 -10.28 18.52
CA SER A 47 16.07 -10.13 17.09
C SER A 47 15.10 -10.93 16.24
N THR A 48 14.86 -12.19 16.62
CA THR A 48 13.89 -13.07 15.96
C THR A 48 12.49 -12.47 16.02
N ALA A 49 12.05 -12.05 17.21
CA ALA A 49 10.77 -11.37 17.40
C ALA A 49 10.64 -10.10 16.54
N LEU A 50 11.68 -9.27 16.48
CA LEU A 50 11.71 -8.05 15.66
C LEU A 50 11.70 -8.35 14.16
N ILE A 51 12.36 -9.40 13.70
CA ILE A 51 12.28 -9.85 12.29
C ILE A 51 10.83 -10.21 11.96
N PHE A 52 10.17 -11.03 12.78
CA PHE A 52 8.78 -11.38 12.55
C PHE A 52 7.86 -10.16 12.61
N LEU A 53 8.01 -9.30 13.62
CA LEU A 53 7.11 -8.17 13.87
C LEU A 53 7.31 -7.00 12.91
N LEU A 54 8.54 -6.72 12.45
CA LEU A 54 8.84 -5.57 11.61
C LEU A 54 9.09 -5.93 10.14
N ALA A 55 9.66 -7.11 9.85
CA ALA A 55 9.99 -7.50 8.47
C ALA A 55 8.90 -8.37 7.83
N LEU A 56 8.35 -9.36 8.55
CA LEU A 56 7.39 -10.30 7.96
C LEU A 56 5.93 -9.92 8.22
N GLY A 57 5.61 -9.49 9.44
CA GLY A 57 4.25 -9.21 9.90
C GLY A 57 3.53 -8.16 9.05
N PRO A 58 4.04 -6.93 8.91
CA PRO A 58 3.37 -5.87 8.14
C PRO A 58 3.16 -6.26 6.68
N TRP A 59 4.16 -6.91 6.07
CA TRP A 59 4.09 -7.38 4.69
C TRP A 59 3.08 -8.51 4.51
N SER A 60 3.06 -9.47 5.42
CA SER A 60 2.09 -10.58 5.41
C SER A 60 0.66 -10.09 5.65
N LEU A 61 0.46 -9.12 6.55
CA LEU A 61 -0.83 -8.50 6.79
C LEU A 61 -1.33 -7.76 5.54
N VAL A 62 -0.49 -6.95 4.88
CA VAL A 62 -0.84 -6.28 3.62
C VAL A 62 -1.13 -7.29 2.51
N ALA A 63 -0.33 -8.35 2.40
CA ALA A 63 -0.54 -9.41 1.42
C ALA A 63 -1.88 -10.13 1.66
N GLY A 64 -2.16 -10.57 2.89
CA GLY A 64 -3.40 -11.24 3.25
C GLY A 64 -4.63 -10.35 3.03
N TRP A 65 -4.57 -9.08 3.46
CA TRP A 65 -5.64 -8.11 3.25
C TRP A 65 -5.87 -7.84 1.76
N SER A 66 -4.80 -7.66 0.99
CA SER A 66 -4.88 -7.44 -0.46
C SER A 66 -5.43 -8.65 -1.20
N LEU A 67 -5.05 -9.87 -0.80
CA LEU A 67 -5.60 -11.10 -1.36
C LEU A 67 -7.10 -11.21 -1.09
N PHE A 68 -7.53 -10.97 0.15
CA PHE A 68 -8.95 -10.98 0.51
C PHE A 68 -9.76 -10.02 -0.38
N TRP A 69 -9.33 -8.76 -0.47
CA TRP A 69 -10.04 -7.76 -1.28
C TRP A 69 -9.94 -8.00 -2.78
N TRP A 70 -8.82 -8.54 -3.27
CA TRP A 70 -8.70 -8.96 -4.66
C TRP A 70 -9.75 -10.03 -4.99
N LEU A 71 -9.84 -11.10 -4.19
CA LEU A 71 -10.81 -12.17 -4.41
C LEU A 71 -12.25 -11.66 -4.31
N GLU A 72 -12.55 -10.81 -3.34
CA GLU A 72 -13.88 -10.22 -3.17
C GLU A 72 -14.27 -9.34 -4.37
N HIS A 73 -13.37 -8.46 -4.83
CA HIS A 73 -13.63 -7.65 -6.02
C HIS A 73 -13.70 -8.48 -7.31
N GLN A 74 -12.95 -9.58 -7.40
CA GLN A 74 -13.04 -10.50 -8.53
C GLN A 74 -14.39 -11.22 -8.56
N LYS A 75 -14.89 -11.69 -7.40
CA LYS A 75 -16.23 -12.28 -7.29
C LYS A 75 -17.31 -11.30 -7.73
N ARG A 76 -17.23 -10.04 -7.28
CA ARG A 76 -18.15 -8.96 -7.70
C ARG A 76 -18.07 -8.68 -9.19
N ALA A 77 -16.86 -8.60 -9.75
CA ALA A 77 -16.68 -8.39 -11.18
C ALA A 77 -17.28 -9.53 -12.02
N VAL A 78 -17.15 -10.78 -11.58
CA VAL A 78 -17.77 -11.93 -12.27
C VAL A 78 -19.29 -11.89 -12.13
N ALA A 79 -19.82 -11.62 -10.94
CA ALA A 79 -21.26 -11.49 -10.72
C ALA A 79 -21.88 -10.38 -11.58
N GLU A 80 -21.27 -9.20 -11.61
CA GLU A 80 -21.74 -8.06 -12.42
C GLU A 80 -21.65 -8.35 -13.92
N ARG A 81 -20.65 -9.10 -14.40
CA ARG A 81 -20.55 -9.51 -15.81
C ARG A 81 -21.49 -10.63 -16.21
N SER A 82 -21.88 -11.48 -15.25
CA SER A 82 -22.86 -12.55 -15.49
C SER A 82 -24.27 -12.02 -15.70
N PHE A 83 -24.48 -10.72 -15.48
CA PHE A 83 -25.74 -10.06 -15.77
C PHE A 83 -26.09 -10.16 -17.25
N ASP A 84 -27.23 -10.77 -17.54
CA ASP A 84 -27.78 -10.84 -18.90
C ASP A 84 -28.68 -9.64 -19.17
N ALA A 85 -28.19 -8.70 -19.97
CA ALA A 85 -28.94 -7.52 -20.41
C ALA A 85 -30.16 -7.85 -21.30
N ARG A 86 -30.30 -9.10 -21.75
CA ARG A 86 -31.44 -9.60 -22.53
C ARG A 86 -32.41 -10.43 -21.68
N ALA A 87 -32.20 -10.52 -20.37
CA ALA A 87 -33.18 -11.17 -19.50
C ALA A 87 -34.52 -10.41 -19.57
N PRO A 88 -35.67 -11.11 -19.66
CA PRO A 88 -36.98 -10.46 -19.66
C PRO A 88 -37.19 -9.57 -18.43
N LEU A 89 -37.82 -8.41 -18.62
CA LEU A 89 -38.15 -7.51 -17.53
C LEU A 89 -39.12 -8.16 -16.54
N ARG A 90 -38.80 -8.05 -15.24
CA ARG A 90 -39.65 -8.54 -14.15
C ARG A 90 -39.81 -7.46 -13.10
N ASN A 91 -41.00 -7.38 -12.50
CA ASN A 91 -41.22 -6.49 -11.36
C ASN A 91 -40.30 -6.85 -10.19
N GLY A 92 -39.89 -5.85 -9.41
CA GLY A 92 -38.99 -6.03 -8.25
C GLY A 92 -37.61 -5.42 -8.48
N HIS A 93 -36.58 -5.87 -7.75
CA HIS A 93 -35.23 -5.37 -7.95
C HIS A 93 -34.71 -5.80 -9.33
N ALA A 94 -34.35 -4.84 -10.16
CA ALA A 94 -33.90 -5.06 -11.52
C ALA A 94 -32.68 -4.20 -11.84
N VAL A 95 -31.85 -4.71 -12.75
CA VAL A 95 -30.84 -3.94 -13.46
C VAL A 95 -31.29 -3.85 -14.90
N ILE A 96 -31.36 -2.65 -15.45
CA ILE A 96 -31.66 -2.42 -16.88
C ILE A 96 -30.41 -1.89 -17.57
N VAL A 97 -30.22 -2.26 -18.83
CA VAL A 97 -29.13 -1.75 -19.66
C VAL A 97 -29.68 -1.29 -21.00
N GLY A 98 -29.30 -0.11 -21.43
CA GLY A 98 -29.83 0.48 -22.66
C GLY A 98 -29.30 1.88 -22.93
N GLN A 99 -29.85 2.54 -23.95
CA GLN A 99 -29.50 3.91 -24.34
C GLN A 99 -30.44 4.92 -23.67
N VAL A 100 -29.86 6.01 -23.17
CA VAL A 100 -30.61 7.12 -22.55
C VAL A 100 -31.36 7.93 -23.60
N GLU A 101 -32.65 8.12 -23.37
CA GLU A 101 -33.53 8.99 -24.14
C GLU A 101 -34.13 10.05 -23.21
N LEU A 102 -34.27 11.28 -23.69
CA LEU A 102 -34.96 12.33 -22.94
C LEU A 102 -36.44 12.39 -23.30
N GLU A 103 -37.20 13.08 -22.47
CA GLU A 103 -38.54 13.52 -22.81
C GLU A 103 -38.51 14.51 -23.99
N GLU A 104 -39.55 14.50 -24.80
CA GLU A 104 -39.64 15.36 -25.98
C GLU A 104 -39.58 16.83 -25.58
N GLY A 105 -38.69 17.60 -26.22
CA GLY A 105 -38.45 19.01 -25.89
C GLY A 105 -37.55 19.26 -24.66
N ALA A 106 -37.17 18.22 -23.91
CA ALA A 106 -36.25 18.38 -22.79
C ALA A 106 -34.81 18.62 -23.28
N THR A 107 -34.17 19.68 -22.77
CA THR A 107 -32.77 20.05 -23.12
C THR A 107 -31.82 19.80 -21.95
N GLY A 108 -30.59 19.34 -22.22
CA GLY A 108 -29.52 19.11 -21.22
C GLY A 108 -29.38 17.66 -20.72
N PRO A 109 -28.63 17.40 -19.64
CA PRO A 109 -28.38 16.04 -19.12
C PRO A 109 -29.54 15.49 -18.28
N ALA A 110 -29.79 14.18 -18.33
CA ALA A 110 -30.81 13.50 -17.52
C ALA A 110 -30.47 13.53 -16.01
N ILE A 111 -29.18 13.35 -15.71
CA ILE A 111 -28.61 13.44 -14.37
C ILE A 111 -27.38 14.32 -14.45
N GLN A 112 -27.24 15.27 -13.53
CA GLN A 112 -26.06 16.13 -13.42
C GLN A 112 -25.59 16.16 -11.97
N VAL A 113 -24.35 15.74 -11.75
CA VAL A 113 -23.66 15.91 -10.47
C VAL A 113 -22.78 17.14 -10.59
N VAL A 114 -23.05 18.15 -9.77
CA VAL A 114 -22.32 19.42 -9.70
C VAL A 114 -21.43 19.41 -8.48
N ILE A 115 -20.11 19.44 -8.67
CA ILE A 115 -19.12 19.42 -7.59
C ILE A 115 -18.39 20.76 -7.57
N GLN A 116 -18.63 21.56 -6.54
CA GLN A 116 -17.88 22.78 -6.31
C GLN A 116 -16.57 22.45 -5.60
N GLN A 117 -15.46 23.01 -6.07
CA GLN A 117 -14.14 22.78 -5.52
C GLN A 117 -13.41 24.10 -5.29
N ARG A 118 -12.66 24.17 -4.20
CA ARG A 118 -11.76 25.29 -3.89
C ARG A 118 -10.30 24.86 -3.98
N GLY A 119 -9.53 25.64 -4.72
CA GLY A 119 -8.10 25.49 -4.94
C GLY A 119 -7.29 26.17 -3.83
N ARG A 120 -6.17 25.55 -3.47
CA ARG A 120 -5.09 26.15 -2.67
C ARG A 120 -3.77 25.85 -3.37
N GLU A 121 -2.86 26.81 -3.41
CA GLU A 121 -1.50 26.61 -3.90
C GLU A 121 -0.49 26.90 -2.78
N TRP A 122 0.65 26.24 -2.84
CA TRP A 122 1.77 26.49 -1.94
C TRP A 122 3.09 26.21 -2.66
N LYS A 123 4.14 26.92 -2.27
CA LYS A 123 5.49 26.72 -2.77
C LYS A 123 6.28 25.88 -1.77
N SER A 124 6.82 24.76 -2.22
CA SER A 124 7.78 23.96 -1.46
C SER A 124 9.20 24.24 -1.96
N LYS A 125 10.21 23.64 -1.31
CA LYS A 125 11.59 23.64 -1.81
C LYS A 125 11.72 23.01 -3.21
N HIS A 126 10.74 22.19 -3.61
CA HIS A 126 10.73 21.45 -4.87
C HIS A 126 9.78 22.03 -5.92
N GLY A 127 9.32 23.27 -5.74
CA GLY A 127 8.47 23.97 -6.69
C GLY A 127 7.06 24.23 -6.16
N TRP A 128 6.19 24.67 -7.06
CA TRP A 128 4.79 24.94 -6.76
C TRP A 128 3.97 23.64 -6.73
N HIS A 129 2.96 23.62 -5.88
CA HIS A 129 1.96 22.57 -5.81
C HIS A 129 0.60 23.21 -5.61
N HIS A 130 -0.45 22.51 -6.05
CA HIS A 130 -1.81 22.91 -5.74
C HIS A 130 -2.70 21.72 -5.38
N ARG A 131 -3.81 22.03 -4.71
CA ARG A 131 -4.85 21.08 -4.31
C ARG A 131 -6.22 21.70 -4.47
N TRP A 132 -7.10 21.01 -5.16
CA TRP A 132 -8.53 21.27 -5.23
C TRP A 132 -9.26 20.38 -4.23
N THR A 133 -10.11 20.97 -3.41
CA THR A 133 -10.91 20.24 -2.42
C THR A 133 -12.38 20.53 -2.65
N GLU A 134 -13.19 19.49 -2.73
CA GLU A 134 -14.65 19.59 -2.75
C GLU A 134 -15.18 20.38 -1.56
N THR A 135 -15.97 21.41 -1.85
CA THR A 135 -16.68 22.25 -0.89
C THR A 135 -18.15 21.89 -0.80
N SER A 136 -18.79 21.63 -1.94
CA SER A 136 -20.20 21.22 -2.02
C SER A 136 -20.44 20.27 -3.18
N ARG A 137 -21.52 19.50 -3.08
CA ARG A 137 -22.00 18.58 -4.10
C ARG A 137 -23.51 18.68 -4.18
N ALA A 138 -24.02 18.87 -5.38
CA ALA A 138 -25.45 18.86 -5.67
C ALA A 138 -25.74 17.86 -6.78
N VAL A 139 -26.85 17.15 -6.66
CA VAL A 139 -27.33 16.21 -7.67
C VAL A 139 -28.63 16.76 -8.24
N ARG A 140 -28.65 17.00 -9.54
CA ARG A 140 -29.83 17.44 -10.28
C ARG A 140 -30.32 16.29 -11.12
N VAL A 141 -31.58 15.95 -10.96
CA VAL A 141 -32.21 14.81 -11.62
C VAL A 141 -33.52 15.22 -12.27
N ARG A 142 -33.85 14.53 -13.36
CA ARG A 142 -35.18 14.54 -13.97
C ARG A 142 -35.53 13.14 -14.44
N PRO A 143 -36.82 12.83 -14.63
CA PRO A 143 -37.21 11.62 -15.32
C PRO A 143 -36.63 11.56 -16.73
N PHE A 144 -36.31 10.34 -17.16
CA PHE A 144 -35.84 10.06 -18.51
C PHE A 144 -36.25 8.65 -18.92
N TRP A 145 -35.92 8.27 -20.14
CA TRP A 145 -36.24 6.97 -20.70
C TRP A 145 -34.96 6.20 -20.98
N VAL A 146 -35.03 4.88 -20.86
CA VAL A 146 -33.97 3.98 -21.33
C VAL A 146 -34.56 3.03 -22.34
N ARG A 147 -34.00 3.03 -23.56
CA ARG A 147 -34.31 2.03 -24.57
C ARG A 147 -33.40 0.83 -24.38
N THR A 148 -33.96 -0.31 -23.98
CA THR A 148 -33.22 -1.56 -23.81
C THR A 148 -32.73 -2.09 -25.15
N PHE A 149 -31.79 -3.03 -25.14
CA PHE A 149 -31.33 -3.69 -26.37
C PHE A 149 -32.41 -4.51 -27.08
N GLN A 150 -33.51 -4.81 -26.41
CA GLN A 150 -34.68 -5.49 -27.00
C GLN A 150 -35.68 -4.49 -27.62
N GLY A 151 -35.39 -3.18 -27.55
CA GLY A 151 -36.24 -2.13 -28.08
C GLY A 151 -37.32 -1.64 -27.11
N GLU A 152 -37.47 -2.29 -25.95
CA GLU A 152 -38.40 -1.87 -24.91
C GLU A 152 -37.98 -0.51 -24.33
N ARG A 153 -38.97 0.31 -23.97
CA ARG A 153 -38.75 1.63 -23.37
C ARG A 153 -39.13 1.60 -21.90
N VAL A 154 -38.20 1.94 -21.02
CA VAL A 154 -38.40 1.95 -19.56
C VAL A 154 -38.28 3.38 -19.04
N ARG A 155 -39.29 3.87 -18.32
CA ARG A 155 -39.26 5.18 -17.67
C ARG A 155 -38.39 5.08 -16.41
N VAL A 156 -37.44 5.97 -16.25
CA VAL A 156 -36.58 6.03 -15.06
C VAL A 156 -36.94 7.28 -14.28
N GLU A 157 -37.30 7.11 -13.01
CA GLU A 157 -37.68 8.20 -12.09
C GLU A 157 -36.67 8.27 -10.93
N PRO A 158 -35.49 8.87 -11.15
CA PRO A 158 -34.48 9.01 -10.09
C PRO A 158 -34.91 10.01 -9.00
N ASP A 159 -34.37 9.85 -7.80
CA ASP A 159 -34.44 10.83 -6.71
C ASP A 159 -33.10 11.56 -6.51
N ASP A 160 -33.04 12.50 -5.58
CA ASP A 160 -31.84 13.27 -5.23
C ASP A 160 -30.71 12.43 -4.61
N ARG A 161 -30.99 11.17 -4.25
CA ARG A 161 -30.04 10.22 -3.69
C ARG A 161 -29.39 9.31 -4.75
N VAL A 162 -29.72 9.50 -6.04
CA VAL A 162 -29.12 8.71 -7.12
C VAL A 162 -27.59 8.82 -7.12
N MET A 163 -26.93 7.67 -7.30
CA MET A 163 -25.48 7.61 -7.45
C MET A 163 -25.14 7.48 -8.94
N LEU A 164 -24.63 8.57 -9.52
CA LEU A 164 -24.06 8.57 -10.88
C LEU A 164 -22.60 8.08 -10.84
N ARG A 165 -22.32 6.96 -11.51
CA ARG A 165 -20.97 6.42 -11.73
C ARG A 165 -20.56 6.67 -13.18
N ASP A 166 -19.98 7.85 -13.37
CA ASP A 166 -19.54 8.36 -14.66
C ASP A 166 -18.28 9.22 -14.46
N ASP A 167 -17.59 9.57 -15.54
CA ASP A 167 -16.43 10.44 -15.49
C ASP A 167 -16.82 11.92 -15.29
N LEU A 168 -15.90 12.69 -14.71
CA LEU A 168 -16.08 14.14 -14.56
C LEU A 168 -15.74 14.82 -15.90
N SER A 169 -16.74 14.91 -16.78
CA SER A 169 -16.64 15.30 -18.19
C SER A 169 -16.41 16.80 -18.44
N ARG A 170 -16.94 17.68 -17.58
CA ARG A 170 -16.82 19.15 -17.73
C ARG A 170 -16.20 19.82 -16.51
N ILE A 171 -15.40 20.86 -16.75
CA ILE A 171 -14.84 21.74 -15.71
C ILE A 171 -15.12 23.18 -16.10
N GLU A 172 -15.82 23.91 -15.24
CA GLU A 172 -16.02 25.36 -15.36
C GLU A 172 -15.23 26.05 -14.25
N ARG A 173 -14.45 27.08 -14.61
CA ARG A 173 -13.75 27.89 -13.61
C ARG A 173 -14.54 29.17 -13.38
N THR A 174 -14.82 29.47 -12.12
CA THR A 174 -15.47 30.72 -11.73
C THR A 174 -14.42 31.74 -11.28
N SER A 175 -13.31 31.27 -10.72
CA SER A 175 -12.16 32.09 -10.34
C SER A 175 -10.88 31.25 -10.46
N ARG A 176 -9.71 31.85 -10.15
CA ARG A 176 -8.45 31.10 -10.04
C ARG A 176 -8.50 30.03 -8.94
N PHE A 177 -9.26 30.27 -7.87
CA PHE A 177 -9.35 29.40 -6.70
C PHE A 177 -10.66 28.64 -6.59
N ASP A 178 -11.61 28.84 -7.50
CA ASP A 178 -12.92 28.18 -7.46
C ASP A 178 -13.25 27.60 -8.83
N ARG A 179 -13.58 26.31 -8.84
CA ARG A 179 -14.03 25.59 -10.04
C ARG A 179 -15.22 24.70 -9.72
N VAL A 180 -15.99 24.40 -10.75
CA VAL A 180 -17.10 23.45 -10.72
C VAL A 180 -16.76 22.32 -11.67
N ARG A 181 -16.87 21.08 -11.20
CA ARG A 181 -16.77 19.88 -12.03
C ARG A 181 -18.15 19.26 -12.19
N PHE A 182 -18.41 18.71 -13.37
CA PHE A 182 -19.67 18.08 -13.69
C PHE A 182 -19.42 16.62 -14.10
N ALA A 183 -20.27 15.72 -13.60
CA ALA A 183 -20.53 14.44 -14.23
C ALA A 183 -21.97 14.49 -14.76
N GLU A 184 -22.18 14.12 -16.02
CA GLU A 184 -23.41 14.41 -16.75
C GLU A 184 -23.84 13.19 -17.55
N LEU A 185 -25.06 12.73 -17.32
CA LEU A 185 -25.65 11.67 -18.13
C LEU A 185 -26.35 12.29 -19.34
N THR A 186 -25.77 12.12 -20.52
CA THR A 186 -26.26 12.74 -21.75
C THR A 186 -27.10 11.79 -22.62
N PRO A 187 -27.95 12.30 -23.53
CA PRO A 187 -28.78 11.45 -24.38
C PRO A 187 -27.93 10.62 -25.34
N GLY A 188 -28.33 9.37 -25.57
CA GLY A 188 -27.62 8.41 -26.41
C GLY A 188 -26.52 7.63 -25.70
N GLU A 189 -26.13 8.00 -24.48
CA GLU A 189 -25.18 7.22 -23.67
C GLU A 189 -25.78 5.84 -23.32
N THR A 190 -24.92 4.82 -23.31
CA THR A 190 -25.30 3.49 -22.84
C THR A 190 -25.08 3.43 -21.34
N VAL A 191 -26.12 3.04 -20.60
CA VAL A 191 -26.11 2.99 -19.14
C VAL A 191 -26.53 1.64 -18.62
N HIS A 192 -26.05 1.31 -17.43
CA HIS A 192 -26.64 0.30 -16.56
C HIS A 192 -27.26 0.96 -15.33
N ILE A 193 -28.52 0.62 -15.03
CA ILE A 193 -29.28 1.23 -13.94
C ILE A 193 -29.83 0.15 -13.02
N SER A 194 -29.51 0.25 -11.72
CA SER A 194 -30.04 -0.63 -10.67
C SER A 194 -31.14 0.08 -9.89
N GLY A 195 -32.30 -0.56 -9.76
CA GLY A 195 -33.45 -0.02 -9.04
C GLY A 195 -34.56 -1.04 -8.82
N SER A 196 -35.77 -0.55 -8.52
CA SER A 196 -36.99 -1.36 -8.44
C SER A 196 -37.90 -1.07 -9.63
N LEU A 197 -38.17 -2.09 -10.43
CA LEU A 197 -39.00 -2.03 -11.64
C LEU A 197 -40.45 -2.34 -11.30
N PHE A 198 -41.36 -1.55 -11.85
CA PHE A 198 -42.81 -1.67 -11.72
C PHE A 198 -43.45 -1.68 -13.11
N GLY A 199 -44.59 -2.37 -13.25
CA GLY A 199 -45.36 -2.39 -14.51
C GLY A 199 -44.84 -3.34 -15.60
N ALA A 200 -43.78 -4.12 -15.36
CA ALA A 200 -43.21 -5.04 -16.36
C ALA A 200 -44.20 -6.12 -16.83
N ASN A 201 -45.07 -6.60 -15.95
CA ASN A 201 -46.04 -7.67 -16.26
C ASN A 201 -47.33 -7.16 -16.94
N ALA A 202 -47.52 -5.83 -17.04
CA ALA A 202 -48.75 -5.24 -17.59
C ALA A 202 -48.88 -5.37 -19.12
N GLN A 203 -47.84 -5.87 -19.81
CA GLN A 203 -47.85 -6.11 -21.26
C GLN A 203 -48.50 -7.44 -21.67
N THR A 204 -49.10 -8.19 -20.75
CA THR A 204 -49.82 -9.42 -21.13
C THR A 204 -51.04 -9.03 -22.00
N PRO A 205 -51.19 -9.54 -23.24
CA PRO A 205 -52.18 -9.08 -24.23
C PRO A 205 -53.64 -9.51 -23.92
N GLY A 206 -54.05 -9.45 -22.65
CA GLY A 206 -55.39 -9.81 -22.19
C GLY A 206 -56.31 -8.60 -22.05
N GLY A 207 -56.98 -8.19 -23.15
CA GLY A 207 -58.17 -7.34 -23.10
C GLY A 207 -58.02 -5.96 -23.77
N ALA A 208 -58.47 -5.87 -25.02
CA ALA A 208 -58.31 -4.73 -25.92
C ALA A 208 -59.05 -3.42 -25.54
N TYR A 209 -59.77 -3.34 -24.41
CA TYR A 209 -60.71 -2.24 -24.19
C TYR A 209 -60.32 -1.21 -23.11
N ARG A 210 -59.29 -1.46 -22.28
CA ARG A 210 -58.82 -0.50 -21.25
C ARG A 210 -57.32 -0.55 -20.95
N ALA A 211 -56.52 -1.15 -21.82
CA ALA A 211 -55.07 -1.19 -21.65
C ALA A 211 -54.44 0.15 -22.06
N MET A 212 -54.55 1.17 -21.20
CA MET A 212 -53.47 2.17 -21.15
C MET A 212 -52.22 1.37 -20.80
N SER A 213 -51.37 1.10 -21.79
CA SER A 213 -50.11 0.40 -21.60
C SER A 213 -49.29 1.20 -20.59
N GLN A 214 -49.33 0.80 -19.32
CA GLN A 214 -48.48 1.40 -18.31
C GLN A 214 -47.05 1.01 -18.69
N GLU A 215 -46.32 1.98 -19.21
CA GLU A 215 -44.91 1.80 -19.52
C GLU A 215 -44.17 1.41 -18.23
N PRO A 216 -43.25 0.44 -18.29
CA PRO A 216 -42.53 0.00 -17.11
C PRO A 216 -41.74 1.17 -16.51
N VAL A 217 -41.82 1.33 -15.19
CA VAL A 217 -41.19 2.43 -14.45
C VAL A 217 -40.15 1.87 -13.48
N LEU A 218 -38.91 2.34 -13.59
CA LEU A 218 -37.82 2.06 -12.67
C LEU A 218 -37.68 3.19 -11.65
N ARG A 219 -37.75 2.85 -10.37
CA ARG A 219 -37.62 3.79 -9.24
C ARG A 219 -36.50 3.38 -8.29
N PRO A 220 -36.00 4.29 -7.43
CA PRO A 220 -35.10 3.93 -6.34
C PRO A 220 -35.76 2.91 -5.43
N SER A 221 -34.99 1.94 -4.96
CA SER A 221 -35.48 0.98 -3.96
C SER A 221 -35.57 1.66 -2.59
N ARG A 222 -36.42 1.16 -1.69
CA ARG A 222 -36.46 1.66 -0.30
C ARG A 222 -35.17 1.37 0.47
N ALA A 223 -34.47 0.29 0.13
CA ALA A 223 -33.30 -0.20 0.87
C ALA A 223 -31.97 0.39 0.39
N ALA A 224 -31.90 0.84 -0.87
CA ALA A 224 -30.68 1.32 -1.49
C ALA A 224 -30.97 2.41 -2.53
N PRO A 225 -30.08 3.43 -2.66
CA PRO A 225 -30.19 4.44 -3.69
C PRO A 225 -30.13 3.82 -5.09
N MET A 226 -30.78 4.46 -6.06
CA MET A 226 -30.62 4.09 -7.46
C MET A 226 -29.17 4.32 -7.88
N VAL A 227 -28.59 3.36 -8.61
CA VAL A 227 -27.24 3.51 -9.19
C VAL A 227 -27.39 3.58 -10.69
N VAL A 228 -26.88 4.66 -11.29
CA VAL A 228 -26.83 4.85 -12.75
C VAL A 228 -25.36 4.93 -13.14
N SER A 229 -24.95 4.14 -14.11
CA SER A 229 -23.54 4.08 -14.47
C SER A 229 -23.34 3.90 -15.97
N THR A 230 -22.41 4.67 -16.52
CA THR A 230 -21.95 4.62 -17.91
C THR A 230 -20.83 3.59 -18.10
N GLU A 231 -20.19 3.17 -17.01
CA GLU A 231 -19.16 2.14 -17.01
C GLU A 231 -19.74 0.77 -17.39
N ARG A 232 -18.90 -0.13 -17.93
CA ARG A 232 -19.35 -1.50 -18.22
C ARG A 232 -19.58 -2.26 -16.91
N PRO A 233 -20.60 -3.13 -16.81
CA PRO A 233 -20.79 -3.97 -15.64
C PRO A 233 -19.52 -4.75 -15.26
N GLY A 234 -19.09 -4.66 -14.01
CA GLY A 234 -17.87 -5.31 -13.51
C GLY A 234 -16.56 -4.56 -13.76
N GLU A 235 -16.54 -3.44 -14.49
CA GLU A 235 -15.30 -2.74 -14.84
C GLU A 235 -14.63 -2.11 -13.62
N THR A 236 -15.36 -1.36 -12.80
CA THR A 236 -14.81 -0.78 -11.56
C THR A 236 -14.36 -1.86 -10.57
N ALA A 237 -15.15 -2.94 -10.42
CA ALA A 237 -14.75 -4.07 -9.59
C ALA A 237 -13.44 -4.71 -10.11
N GLN A 238 -13.30 -4.88 -11.42
CA GLN A 238 -12.07 -5.41 -12.03
C GLN A 238 -10.88 -4.46 -11.88
N ALA A 239 -11.06 -3.16 -12.05
CA ALA A 239 -10.00 -2.17 -11.86
C ALA A 239 -9.45 -2.24 -10.43
N ARG A 240 -10.33 -2.32 -9.44
CA ARG A 240 -9.95 -2.50 -8.03
C ARG A 240 -9.32 -3.85 -7.75
N ALA A 241 -9.82 -4.92 -8.35
CA ALA A 241 -9.21 -6.25 -8.26
C ALA A 241 -7.76 -6.24 -8.77
N ARG A 242 -7.49 -5.60 -9.92
CA ARG A 242 -6.13 -5.43 -10.46
C ARG A 242 -5.24 -4.63 -9.50
N HIS A 243 -5.76 -3.56 -8.92
CA HIS A 243 -5.03 -2.75 -7.94
C HIS A 243 -4.60 -3.58 -6.72
N TYR A 244 -5.52 -4.32 -6.09
CA TYR A 244 -5.20 -5.18 -4.96
C TYR A 244 -4.31 -6.36 -5.33
N ARG A 245 -4.45 -6.93 -6.54
CA ARG A 245 -3.53 -7.95 -7.04
C ARG A 245 -2.09 -7.41 -7.12
N GLY A 246 -1.90 -6.18 -7.59
CA GLY A 246 -0.60 -5.52 -7.61
C GLY A 246 0.02 -5.42 -6.22
N TRP A 247 -0.76 -4.97 -5.24
CA TRP A 247 -0.33 -4.92 -3.83
C TRP A 247 -0.04 -6.29 -3.24
N PHE A 248 -0.86 -7.30 -3.52
CA PHE A 248 -0.62 -8.68 -3.07
C PHE A 248 0.71 -9.21 -3.59
N VAL A 249 0.96 -9.12 -4.90
CA VAL A 249 2.20 -9.59 -5.52
C VAL A 249 3.41 -8.82 -4.97
N GLY A 250 3.32 -7.48 -4.93
CA GLY A 250 4.40 -6.64 -4.39
C GLY A 250 4.69 -6.94 -2.92
N ALA A 251 3.64 -7.16 -2.11
CA ALA A 251 3.80 -7.45 -0.70
C ALA A 251 4.36 -8.84 -0.43
N ALA A 252 3.94 -9.85 -1.20
CA ALA A 252 4.49 -11.21 -1.12
C ALA A 252 5.97 -11.26 -1.51
N ILE A 253 6.35 -10.58 -2.59
CA ILE A 253 7.77 -10.44 -2.99
C ILE A 253 8.55 -9.71 -1.89
N GLY A 254 7.99 -8.62 -1.34
CA GLY A 254 8.62 -7.88 -0.23
C GLY A 254 8.85 -8.75 1.01
N ALA A 255 7.85 -9.54 1.43
CA ALA A 255 7.98 -10.44 2.57
C ALA A 255 9.11 -11.48 2.39
N LEU A 256 9.31 -11.97 1.17
CA LEU A 256 10.34 -12.97 0.85
C LEU A 256 11.73 -12.35 0.65
N ALA A 257 11.81 -11.26 -0.12
CA ALA A 257 13.08 -10.68 -0.54
C ALA A 257 13.68 -9.73 0.52
N LEU A 258 12.85 -9.01 1.27
CA LEU A 258 13.34 -8.00 2.22
C LEU A 258 14.24 -8.59 3.30
N PRO A 259 13.93 -9.74 3.92
CA PRO A 259 14.84 -10.37 4.88
C PRO A 259 16.21 -10.68 4.28
N ALA A 260 16.23 -11.32 3.12
CA ALA A 260 17.44 -11.73 2.42
C ALA A 260 18.33 -10.53 2.05
N VAL A 261 17.73 -9.38 1.69
CA VAL A 261 18.48 -8.18 1.28
C VAL A 261 18.92 -7.32 2.48
N VAL A 262 18.06 -7.12 3.48
CA VAL A 262 18.32 -6.19 4.58
C VAL A 262 19.22 -6.81 5.65
N PHE A 263 19.09 -8.12 5.89
CA PHE A 263 19.84 -8.83 6.92
C PHE A 263 20.31 -10.21 6.45
N PRO A 264 21.10 -10.28 5.37
CA PRO A 264 21.53 -11.55 4.76
C PRO A 264 22.19 -12.50 5.77
N THR A 265 23.04 -11.98 6.65
CA THR A 265 23.69 -12.73 7.74
C THR A 265 22.65 -13.39 8.67
N ALA A 266 21.68 -12.62 9.15
CA ALA A 266 20.67 -13.13 10.08
C ALA A 266 19.71 -14.11 9.40
N SER A 267 19.35 -13.87 8.13
CA SER A 267 18.54 -14.81 7.35
C SER A 267 19.29 -16.13 7.10
N LEU A 268 20.55 -16.07 6.70
CA LEU A 268 21.34 -17.27 6.43
C LEU A 268 21.58 -18.08 7.72
N LEU A 269 21.91 -17.40 8.82
CA LEU A 269 22.06 -18.03 10.13
C LEU A 269 20.72 -18.54 10.70
N GLY A 270 19.60 -17.88 10.44
CA GLY A 270 18.29 -18.37 10.86
C GLY A 270 17.87 -19.65 10.12
N LEU A 271 18.28 -19.80 8.86
CA LEU A 271 17.94 -20.97 8.03
C LEU A 271 18.93 -22.13 8.17
N THR A 272 20.22 -21.83 8.37
CA THR A 272 21.32 -22.81 8.27
C THR A 272 22.32 -22.71 9.42
N GLY A 273 22.00 -21.93 10.45
CA GLY A 273 22.89 -21.70 11.57
C GLY A 273 22.97 -22.90 12.49
N GLU A 274 24.18 -23.31 12.81
CA GLU A 274 24.48 -24.28 13.86
C GLU A 274 25.25 -23.59 14.99
N THR A 275 24.93 -23.93 16.24
CA THR A 275 25.67 -23.41 17.39
C THR A 275 26.87 -24.29 17.70
N VAL A 276 28.07 -23.74 17.56
CA VAL A 276 29.34 -24.43 17.79
C VAL A 276 30.10 -23.77 18.94
N ARG A 277 30.91 -24.55 19.66
CA ARG A 277 31.85 -24.02 20.66
C ARG A 277 33.22 -23.87 20.02
N ALA A 278 33.86 -22.71 20.22
CA ALA A 278 35.19 -22.43 19.71
C ALA A 278 36.09 -21.94 20.84
N GLN A 279 37.39 -22.27 20.74
CA GLN A 279 38.39 -21.83 21.70
C GLN A 279 38.91 -20.45 21.30
N PRO A 280 38.89 -19.45 22.20
CA PRO A 280 39.44 -18.14 21.88
C PRO A 280 40.96 -18.22 21.75
N VAL A 281 41.51 -17.61 20.69
CA VAL A 281 42.96 -17.61 20.40
C VAL A 281 43.57 -16.23 20.34
N ALA A 282 42.78 -15.20 20.05
CA ALA A 282 43.25 -13.81 20.05
C ALA A 282 42.11 -12.83 20.29
N THR A 283 42.45 -11.68 20.86
CA THR A 283 41.52 -10.56 21.08
C THR A 283 42.03 -9.30 20.38
N ARG A 284 41.13 -8.33 20.19
CA ARG A 284 41.45 -7.00 19.65
C ARG A 284 40.52 -5.97 20.26
N HIS A 285 41.02 -4.77 20.53
CA HIS A 285 40.20 -3.63 20.91
C HIS A 285 40.54 -2.45 19.98
N TRP A 286 39.54 -1.67 19.59
CA TRP A 286 39.77 -0.46 18.78
C TRP A 286 38.69 0.58 19.03
N GLN A 287 38.96 1.81 18.61
CA GLN A 287 38.02 2.92 18.71
C GLN A 287 37.59 3.37 17.33
N ARG A 288 36.29 3.64 17.18
CA ARG A 288 35.74 4.25 15.97
C ARG A 288 35.12 5.59 16.32
N TYR A 289 35.56 6.65 15.66
CA TYR A 289 34.94 7.97 15.81
C TYR A 289 33.57 7.98 15.11
N HIS A 290 32.51 8.19 15.89
CA HIS A 290 31.16 8.34 15.39
C HIS A 290 30.74 9.82 15.49
N LYS A 291 30.40 10.43 14.35
CA LYS A 291 29.97 11.82 14.27
C LYS A 291 28.50 11.91 13.83
N PRO A 292 27.54 12.02 14.77
CA PRO A 292 26.14 12.23 14.43
C PRO A 292 25.96 13.57 13.69
N LYS A 293 24.91 13.65 12.88
CA LYS A 293 24.52 14.92 12.25
C LYS A 293 24.11 15.91 13.34
N ASN A 294 24.73 17.09 13.35
CA ASN A 294 24.44 18.18 14.29
C ASN A 294 24.78 17.88 15.77
N SER A 295 25.73 17.00 16.05
CA SER A 295 26.23 16.78 17.41
C SER A 295 27.75 16.65 17.40
N PRO A 296 28.44 16.98 18.51
CA PRO A 296 29.86 16.63 18.65
C PRO A 296 30.01 15.12 18.49
N GLY A 297 31.04 14.70 17.75
CA GLY A 297 31.32 13.27 17.60
C GLY A 297 32.01 12.71 18.84
N TYR A 298 31.91 11.39 19.01
CA TYR A 298 32.46 10.65 20.14
C TYR A 298 33.12 9.36 19.65
N TYR A 299 34.07 8.84 20.41
CA TYR A 299 34.69 7.54 20.12
C TYR A 299 33.85 6.40 20.72
N VAL A 300 33.58 5.39 19.90
CA VAL A 300 32.93 4.14 20.32
C VAL A 300 34.01 3.07 20.45
N GLN A 301 34.07 2.43 21.61
CA GLN A 301 34.95 1.27 21.83
C GLN A 301 34.33 0.04 21.14
N HIS A 302 35.15 -0.70 20.41
CA HIS A 302 34.82 -1.97 19.80
C HIS A 302 35.79 -3.04 20.28
N TYR A 303 35.26 -4.24 20.46
CA TYR A 303 36.02 -5.41 20.90
C TYR A 303 35.80 -6.53 19.89
N GLY A 304 36.87 -7.22 19.53
CA GLY A 304 36.89 -8.30 18.57
C GLY A 304 37.48 -9.54 19.19
N LEU A 305 36.91 -10.68 18.81
CA LEU A 305 37.37 -11.99 19.26
C LEU A 305 37.64 -12.87 18.05
N ARG A 306 38.82 -13.51 18.05
CA ARG A 306 39.19 -14.57 17.12
C ARG A 306 39.24 -15.88 17.89
N SER A 307 38.52 -16.87 17.40
CA SER A 307 38.42 -18.20 17.98
C SER A 307 38.72 -19.27 16.93
N VAL A 308 39.10 -20.46 17.38
CA VAL A 308 39.30 -21.63 16.51
C VAL A 308 38.34 -22.73 16.95
N GLN A 309 37.54 -23.20 16.00
CA GLN A 309 36.75 -24.41 16.13
C GLN A 309 37.57 -25.57 15.54
N ARG A 310 37.76 -26.64 16.31
CA ARG A 310 38.42 -27.87 15.83
C ARG A 310 37.39 -28.97 15.70
N GLU A 311 37.32 -29.58 14.52
CA GLU A 311 36.48 -30.73 14.23
C GLU A 311 37.34 -31.79 13.52
N GLY A 312 37.78 -32.79 14.29
CA GLY A 312 38.82 -33.72 13.84
C GLY A 312 40.13 -32.99 13.50
N GLU A 313 40.63 -33.19 12.28
CA GLU A 313 41.83 -32.53 11.76
C GLU A 313 41.55 -31.12 11.19
N ARG A 314 40.28 -30.73 11.03
CA ARG A 314 39.91 -29.44 10.45
C ARG A 314 39.86 -28.38 11.54
N ALA A 315 40.49 -27.23 11.27
CA ALA A 315 40.41 -26.04 12.10
C ALA A 315 39.77 -24.89 11.32
N ARG A 316 38.66 -24.36 11.83
CA ARG A 316 37.97 -23.19 11.27
C ARG A 316 38.21 -21.99 12.17
N VAL A 317 38.71 -20.89 11.58
CA VAL A 317 38.92 -19.62 12.29
C VAL A 317 37.63 -18.82 12.25
N LEU A 318 37.11 -18.46 13.42
CA LEU A 318 35.89 -17.67 13.58
C LEU A 318 36.28 -16.30 14.11
N THR A 319 35.77 -15.23 13.51
CA THR A 319 36.04 -13.85 13.94
C THR A 319 34.75 -13.07 14.01
N ASP A 320 34.50 -12.37 15.11
CA ASP A 320 33.35 -11.48 15.25
C ASP A 320 33.60 -10.37 16.29
N GLU A 321 32.75 -9.35 16.31
CA GLU A 321 32.70 -8.35 17.38
C GLU A 321 32.01 -8.92 18.63
N CYS A 322 32.51 -8.57 19.82
CA CYS A 322 32.00 -9.04 21.11
C CYS A 322 31.71 -7.89 22.09
N SER A 323 31.11 -8.23 23.24
CA SER A 323 30.96 -7.32 24.36
C SER A 323 32.30 -7.05 25.07
N GLU A 324 32.36 -5.95 25.82
CA GLU A 324 33.48 -5.63 26.71
C GLU A 324 33.68 -6.71 27.78
N GLN A 325 32.58 -7.27 28.31
CA GLN A 325 32.62 -8.32 29.33
C GLN A 325 33.18 -9.63 28.79
N LEU A 326 32.83 -10.01 27.56
CA LEU A 326 33.39 -11.20 26.93
C LEU A 326 34.87 -11.00 26.58
N TRP A 327 35.22 -9.82 26.05
CA TRP A 327 36.60 -9.46 25.78
C TRP A 327 37.46 -9.51 27.04
N SER A 328 37.02 -8.90 28.14
CA SER A 328 37.77 -8.90 29.40
C SER A 328 37.93 -10.29 29.98
N CYS A 329 36.89 -11.14 29.91
CA CYS A 329 36.97 -12.53 30.34
C CYS A 329 38.02 -13.34 29.55
N VAL A 330 38.01 -13.22 28.21
CA VAL A 330 38.96 -13.91 27.35
C VAL A 330 40.39 -13.39 27.57
N SER A 331 40.56 -12.07 27.64
CA SER A 331 41.85 -11.43 27.91
C SER A 331 42.41 -11.76 29.28
N ALA A 332 41.56 -12.13 30.25
CA ALA A 332 41.96 -12.61 31.57
C ALA A 332 42.20 -14.14 31.64
N GLY A 333 41.96 -14.90 30.56
CA GLY A 333 42.12 -16.36 30.56
C GLY A 333 41.00 -17.13 31.27
N ALA A 334 39.87 -16.46 31.54
CA ALA A 334 38.75 -17.00 32.32
C ALA A 334 37.62 -17.58 31.45
N CYS A 335 37.75 -17.57 30.11
CA CYS A 335 36.70 -18.00 29.19
C CYS A 335 37.21 -19.12 28.27
N PRO A 336 37.13 -20.39 28.69
CA PRO A 336 37.74 -21.51 27.97
C PRO A 336 37.10 -21.78 26.61
N SER A 337 35.82 -21.43 26.44
CA SER A 337 35.11 -21.57 25.17
C SER A 337 34.06 -20.49 24.97
N VAL A 338 33.80 -20.15 23.71
CA VAL A 338 32.78 -19.18 23.29
C VAL A 338 31.86 -19.84 22.26
N ARG A 339 30.56 -19.56 22.36
CA ARG A 339 29.57 -20.06 21.41
C ARG A 339 29.48 -19.15 20.19
N TYR A 340 29.47 -19.76 19.02
CA TYR A 340 29.21 -19.11 17.74
C TYR A 340 28.02 -19.78 17.07
N THR A 341 27.20 -18.99 16.39
CA THR A 341 26.27 -19.48 15.38
C THR A 341 26.97 -19.35 14.02
N VAL A 342 27.25 -20.48 13.37
CA VAL A 342 27.95 -20.54 12.09
C VAL A 342 27.01 -21.04 11.00
N SER A 343 27.08 -20.46 9.80
CA SER A 343 26.32 -20.99 8.67
C SER A 343 27.00 -22.26 8.13
N VAL A 344 26.19 -23.28 7.84
CA VAL A 344 26.61 -24.50 7.12
C VAL A 344 26.88 -24.22 5.63
N LEU A 345 26.25 -23.19 5.05
CA LEU A 345 26.38 -22.86 3.63
C LEU A 345 27.50 -21.87 3.31
N SER A 346 28.02 -21.15 4.31
CA SER A 346 29.03 -20.13 4.09
C SER A 346 30.00 -20.05 5.28
N ASP A 347 31.28 -20.26 4.99
CA ASP A 347 32.31 -20.27 6.02
C ASP A 347 32.57 -18.90 6.66
N ASP A 348 32.24 -17.83 5.92
CA ASP A 348 32.46 -16.43 6.33
C ASP A 348 31.31 -15.86 7.19
N VAL A 349 30.16 -16.53 7.22
CA VAL A 349 28.97 -16.05 7.94
C VAL A 349 28.93 -16.69 9.31
N VAL A 350 29.38 -15.93 10.30
CA VAL A 350 29.46 -16.35 11.71
C VAL A 350 29.01 -15.21 12.63
N GLN A 351 28.39 -15.54 13.76
CA GLN A 351 28.06 -14.58 14.81
C GLN A 351 28.32 -15.20 16.19
N ILE A 352 28.88 -14.43 17.13
CA ILE A 352 28.98 -14.86 18.53
C ILE A 352 27.58 -14.96 19.14
N GLY A 353 27.29 -16.07 19.81
CA GLY A 353 26.00 -16.34 20.47
C GLY A 353 25.30 -17.61 19.98
N ILE A 354 24.03 -17.75 20.38
CA ILE A 354 23.18 -18.94 20.16
C ILE A 354 22.08 -18.72 19.10
N GLY A 355 22.20 -17.69 18.26
CA GLY A 355 21.25 -17.44 17.18
C GLY A 355 21.52 -16.16 16.40
N PRO A 356 20.72 -15.90 15.35
CA PRO A 356 20.87 -14.73 14.49
C PRO A 356 20.58 -13.44 15.25
N GLN A 357 21.43 -12.44 15.05
CA GLN A 357 21.31 -11.13 15.70
C GLN A 357 21.15 -10.00 14.69
N LEU A 358 20.32 -9.03 15.05
CA LEU A 358 20.21 -7.76 14.35
C LEU A 358 21.06 -6.69 15.04
N THR A 359 21.60 -5.78 14.24
CA THR A 359 22.18 -4.53 14.75
C THR A 359 21.08 -3.50 14.96
N ASP A 360 21.28 -2.55 15.88
CA ASP A 360 20.32 -1.47 16.14
C ASP A 360 19.97 -0.68 14.87
N GLY A 361 20.95 -0.45 14.00
CA GLY A 361 20.74 0.20 12.70
C GLY A 361 19.80 -0.57 11.78
N ARG A 362 19.88 -1.91 11.76
CA ARG A 362 18.96 -2.75 10.99
C ARG A 362 17.55 -2.74 11.58
N VAL A 363 17.42 -2.76 12.90
CA VAL A 363 16.12 -2.62 13.58
C VAL A 363 15.48 -1.28 13.23
N GLY A 364 16.23 -0.18 13.31
CA GLY A 364 15.75 1.14 12.93
C GLY A 364 15.29 1.21 11.47
N LEU A 365 16.03 0.60 10.54
CA LEU A 365 15.65 0.51 9.13
C LEU A 365 14.36 -0.29 8.93
N LEU A 366 14.20 -1.44 9.60
CA LEU A 366 12.99 -2.26 9.51
C LEU A 366 11.76 -1.52 10.04
N SER A 367 11.89 -0.81 11.17
CA SER A 367 10.82 0.03 11.71
C SER A 367 10.38 1.10 10.73
N VAL A 368 11.33 1.78 10.07
CA VAL A 368 11.03 2.78 9.04
C VAL A 368 10.31 2.17 7.85
N LEU A 369 10.79 1.03 7.33
CA LEU A 369 10.15 0.33 6.21
C LEU A 369 8.74 -0.16 6.53
N ALA A 370 8.54 -0.73 7.72
CA ALA A 370 7.24 -1.14 8.22
C ALA A 370 6.28 0.06 8.32
N GLY A 371 6.75 1.18 8.87
CA GLY A 371 5.99 2.43 8.95
C GLY A 371 5.62 3.00 7.58
N PHE A 372 6.54 2.98 6.61
CA PHE A 372 6.26 3.36 5.23
C PHE A 372 5.19 2.47 4.60
N LEU A 373 5.27 1.15 4.78
CA LEU A 373 4.26 0.24 4.25
C LEU A 373 2.88 0.50 4.88
N ALA A 374 2.83 0.66 6.21
CA ALA A 374 1.62 0.96 6.95
C ALA A 374 0.96 2.29 6.53
N LEU A 375 1.74 3.25 6.05
CA LEU A 375 1.25 4.53 5.52
C LEU A 375 0.86 4.46 4.04
N LEU A 376 1.72 3.88 3.19
CA LEU A 376 1.55 3.90 1.74
C LEU A 376 0.40 3.01 1.27
N PHE A 377 0.22 1.85 1.90
CA PHE A 377 -0.87 0.94 1.55
C PHE A 377 -2.25 1.59 1.69
N PRO A 378 -2.67 2.12 2.86
CA PRO A 378 -3.98 2.77 2.98
C PRO A 378 -4.09 3.99 2.09
N LEU A 379 -3.05 4.84 1.97
CA LEU A 379 -3.07 5.99 1.07
C LEU A 379 -3.32 5.58 -0.39
N SER A 380 -2.70 4.49 -0.84
CA SER A 380 -2.91 3.94 -2.17
C SER A 380 -4.33 3.39 -2.35
N VAL A 381 -4.83 2.64 -1.37
CA VAL A 381 -6.21 2.13 -1.38
C VAL A 381 -7.23 3.26 -1.41
N PHE A 382 -7.02 4.33 -0.64
CA PHE A 382 -7.89 5.52 -0.67
C PHE A 382 -7.79 6.28 -1.98
N GLY A 383 -6.59 6.46 -2.51
CA GLY A 383 -6.35 7.16 -3.78
C GLY A 383 -6.86 6.41 -5.01
N SER A 384 -6.96 5.08 -4.95
CA SER A 384 -7.48 4.25 -6.04
C SER A 384 -9.01 4.28 -6.17
N ARG A 385 -9.73 4.90 -5.22
CA ARG A 385 -11.19 4.95 -5.26
C ARG A 385 -11.65 5.94 -6.33
N PRO A 386 -12.58 5.57 -7.22
CA PRO A 386 -13.20 6.53 -8.12
C PRO A 386 -13.93 7.62 -7.32
N TRP A 387 -14.05 8.81 -7.91
CA TRP A 387 -14.52 10.02 -7.22
C TRP A 387 -15.90 9.84 -6.57
N TYR A 388 -16.79 9.06 -7.20
CA TYR A 388 -18.14 8.80 -6.69
C TYR A 388 -18.18 7.87 -5.46
N LEU A 389 -17.08 7.16 -5.15
CA LEU A 389 -16.90 6.41 -3.91
C LEU A 389 -16.14 7.19 -2.83
N GLN A 390 -15.64 8.39 -3.16
CA GLN A 390 -14.95 9.25 -2.22
C GLN A 390 -15.96 10.12 -1.45
N ARG A 391 -15.73 10.29 -0.14
CA ARG A 391 -16.51 11.23 0.68
C ARG A 391 -16.32 12.68 0.23
N LYS A 392 -15.12 13.00 -0.27
CA LYS A 392 -14.76 14.29 -0.86
C LYS A 392 -13.79 14.05 -2.00
N VAL A 393 -14.04 14.69 -3.14
CA VAL A 393 -13.12 14.70 -4.28
C VAL A 393 -11.99 15.67 -3.97
N VAL A 394 -10.77 15.14 -3.88
CA VAL A 394 -9.55 15.90 -3.67
C VAL A 394 -8.60 15.62 -4.83
N ASP A 395 -8.33 16.65 -5.61
CA ASP A 395 -7.39 16.59 -6.73
C ASP A 395 -6.15 17.39 -6.38
N GLY A 396 -4.95 16.90 -6.67
CA GLY A 396 -3.72 17.63 -6.44
C GLY A 396 -2.73 17.38 -7.56
N ASP A 397 -2.00 18.42 -7.95
CA ASP A 397 -0.99 18.35 -9.00
C ASP A 397 0.20 19.28 -8.70
N LYS A 398 1.29 19.10 -9.43
CA LYS A 398 2.46 19.98 -9.42
C LYS A 398 2.18 21.24 -10.24
N GLY A 399 2.86 22.33 -9.89
CA GLY A 399 2.70 23.63 -10.51
C GLY A 399 1.67 24.52 -9.79
N PRO A 400 1.67 25.84 -10.11
CA PRO A 400 0.69 26.77 -9.59
C PRO A 400 -0.71 26.44 -10.13
N LEU A 401 -1.74 27.03 -9.52
CA LEU A 401 -3.09 26.95 -10.11
C LEU A 401 -3.08 27.63 -11.48
N PRO A 402 -3.73 27.03 -12.50
CA PRO A 402 -3.80 27.63 -13.84
C PRO A 402 -4.47 29.01 -13.75
N ASP A 403 -3.91 29.99 -14.46
CA ASP A 403 -4.45 31.35 -14.47
C ASP A 403 -5.88 31.36 -15.00
N PHE A 404 -6.74 32.10 -14.32
CA PHE A 404 -8.10 32.32 -14.75
C PHE A 404 -8.11 33.47 -15.76
N ILE A 405 -8.20 33.14 -17.03
CA ILE A 405 -8.52 34.11 -18.07
C ILE A 405 -10.04 34.29 -17.99
N ALA A 406 -10.49 35.40 -17.40
CA ALA A 406 -11.90 35.74 -17.43
C ALA A 406 -12.36 35.73 -18.89
N PRO A 407 -13.53 35.13 -19.21
CA PRO A 407 -14.08 35.25 -20.54
C PRO A 407 -14.15 36.75 -20.82
N SER A 408 -13.36 37.22 -21.80
CA SER A 408 -13.35 38.63 -22.18
C SER A 408 -14.80 38.99 -22.38
N SER A 409 -15.33 39.88 -21.54
CA SER A 409 -16.68 40.39 -21.65
C SER A 409 -16.77 40.98 -23.04
N GLY A 410 -17.24 40.20 -24.02
CA GLY A 410 -17.37 40.63 -25.39
C GLY A 410 -18.26 41.84 -25.30
N GLY A 411 -17.66 43.02 -25.50
CA GLY A 411 -18.38 44.27 -25.44
C GLY A 411 -19.53 44.13 -26.42
N PHE A 412 -20.75 44.01 -25.88
CA PHE A 412 -21.94 44.31 -26.64
C PHE A 412 -21.85 45.80 -26.95
N GLY A 413 -21.13 46.12 -28.03
CA GLY A 413 -21.23 47.42 -28.67
C GLY A 413 -22.70 47.58 -29.08
N PRO A 414 -23.38 48.67 -28.70
CA PRO A 414 -24.72 48.93 -29.20
C PRO A 414 -24.64 48.95 -30.74
N ARG A 415 -25.46 48.12 -31.39
CA ARG A 415 -25.70 48.21 -32.84
C ARG A 415 -26.77 49.25 -33.12
#